data_AF-A0AAW8AKQ5-F1
#
_entry.id   AF-A0AAW8AKQ5-F1
#
_cell.length_a   1.000
_cell.length_b   1.000
_cell.length_c   1.000
_cell.angle_alpha   90.00
_cell.angle_beta   90.00
_cell.angle_gamma   90.00
#
_symmetry.space_group_name_H-M   'P 1'
#
loop_
_entity.id
_entity.type
_entity.pdbx_description
1 polymer ?
#
loop_
_entity_poly.entity_id
_entity_poly.type
_entity_poly.pdbx_seq_one_letter_code
_entity_poly.pdbx_strand_id
1 'polypeptide(L)' 'AIGSGGNYALAAARALSQNTDFSAEEIARKSLKIASEICVYTNDRIICECV' A
#
# COMPACT_ATOMS: atom_id res chain seq x y z
N ALA A 1 3.87 -1.25 -8.25
CA ALA A 1 3.92 -2.26 -7.17
C ALA A 1 4.27 -3.61 -7.77
N ILE A 2 4.98 -4.46 -7.03
CA ILE A 2 5.42 -5.79 -7.45
C ILE A 2 5.08 -6.81 -6.36
N GLY A 3 5.22 -8.11 -6.66
CA GLY A 3 4.90 -9.20 -5.73
C GLY A 3 3.42 -9.62 -5.74
N SER A 4 3.09 -10.60 -4.91
CA SER A 4 1.78 -11.27 -4.86
C SER A 4 0.61 -10.32 -4.53
N GLY A 5 0.84 -9.35 -3.64
CA GLY A 5 -0.14 -8.31 -3.28
C GLY A 5 -0.07 -7.04 -4.15
N GLY A 6 0.76 -7.03 -5.19
CA GLY A 6 1.14 -5.81 -5.91
C GLY A 6 -0.05 -5.06 -6.52
N ASN A 7 -1.01 -5.78 -7.14
CA ASN A 7 -2.16 -5.15 -7.78
C ASN A 7 -3.09 -4.48 -6.77
N TYR A 8 -3.30 -5.08 -5.59
CA TYR A 8 -4.12 -4.51 -4.52
C TYR A 8 -3.48 -3.23 -3.96
N ALA A 9 -2.17 -3.29 -3.67
CA ALA A 9 -1.42 -2.13 -3.21
C ALA A 9 -1.43 -0.99 -4.25
N LEU A 10 -1.29 -1.31 -5.54
CA LEU A 10 -1.32 -0.30 -6.60
C LEU A 10 -2.69 0.37 -6.73
N ALA A 11 -3.77 -0.42 -6.69
CA ALA A 11 -5.12 0.11 -6.75
C ALA A 11 -5.42 1.02 -5.56
N ALA A 12 -5.08 0.57 -4.34
CA ALA A 12 -5.21 1.37 -3.13
C ALA A 12 -4.39 2.66 -3.17
N ALA A 13 -3.13 2.58 -3.60
CA ALA A 13 -2.24 3.74 -3.69
C ALA A 13 -2.77 4.80 -4.66
N ARG A 14 -3.28 4.37 -5.83
CA ARG A 14 -3.90 5.27 -6.80
C ARG A 14 -5.13 5.97 -6.23
N ALA A 15 -6.01 5.22 -5.56
CA ALA A 15 -7.20 5.79 -4.95
C ALA A 15 -6.85 6.81 -3.85
N LEU A 16 -5.90 6.47 -2.97
CA LEU A 16 -5.45 7.37 -1.90
C LEU A 16 -4.78 8.62 -2.46
N SER A 17 -3.86 8.46 -3.42
CA SER A 17 -3.16 9.59 -4.05
C SER A 17 -4.08 10.57 -4.78
N GLN A 18 -5.25 10.13 -5.25
CA GLN A 18 -6.18 10.98 -6.01
C GLN A 18 -7.24 11.66 -5.14
N ASN A 19 -7.51 11.14 -3.94
CA ASN A 19 -8.66 11.54 -3.13
C ASN A 19 -8.29 12.01 -1.72
N THR A 20 -7.00 12.09 -1.40
CA THR A 20 -6.51 12.47 -0.07
C THR A 20 -5.23 13.29 -0.19
N ASP A 21 -4.95 14.10 0.83
CA ASP A 21 -3.71 14.87 0.96
C ASP A 21 -2.64 14.12 1.76
N PHE A 22 -2.67 12.78 1.73
CA PHE A 22 -1.69 11.96 2.43
C PHE A 22 -0.30 12.11 1.82
N SER A 23 0.71 12.10 2.69
CA SER A 23 2.11 12.02 2.28
C SER A 23 2.42 10.72 1.54
N ALA A 24 3.55 10.68 0.82
CA ALA A 24 4.01 9.47 0.15
C ALA A 24 4.18 8.29 1.12
N GLU A 25 4.68 8.54 2.34
CA GLU A 25 4.79 7.53 3.38
C GLU A 25 3.43 6.95 3.77
N GLU A 26 2.46 7.83 4.03
CA GLU A 26 1.11 7.43 4.45
C GLU A 26 0.41 6.63 3.35
N ILE A 27 0.54 7.06 2.10
CA ILE A 27 -0.01 6.33 0.94
C ILE A 27 0.64 4.95 0.86
N ALA A 28 1.97 4.85 0.92
CA ALA A 28 2.68 3.57 0.83
C ALA A 28 2.26 2.61 1.96
N ARG A 29 2.25 3.11 3.20
CA ARG A 29 1.92 2.31 4.39
C ARG A 29 0.46 1.84 4.37
N LYS A 30 -0.49 2.72 4.05
CA LYS A 30 -1.93 2.37 3.98
C LYS A 30 -2.21 1.39 2.83
N SER A 31 -1.55 1.57 1.69
CA SER A 31 -1.74 0.70 0.52
C SER A 31 -1.22 -0.72 0.77
N LEU A 32 -0.06 -0.85 1.42
CA LEU A 32 0.46 -2.16 1.81
C LEU A 32 -0.41 -2.83 2.88
N LYS A 33 -1.00 -2.05 3.79
CA LYS A 33 -1.95 -2.58 4.78
C LYS A 33 -3.19 -3.17 4.11
N ILE A 34 -3.80 -2.46 3.16
CA ILE A 34 -4.93 -3.00 2.38
C ILE A 34 -4.52 -4.27 1.62
N ALA A 35 -3.33 -4.30 1.01
CA ALA A 35 -2.84 -5.48 0.33
C ALA A 35 -2.66 -6.69 1.27
N SER A 36 -2.25 -6.46 2.52
CA SER A 36 -2.10 -7.51 3.54
C SER A 36 -3.42 -8.13 4.00
N GLU A 37 -4.53 -7.40 3.89
CA GLU A 37 -5.86 -7.88 4.26
C GLU A 37 -6.51 -8.72 3.14
N ILE A 38 -5.99 -8.64 1.92
CA ILE A 38 -6.55 -9.31 0.73
C ILE A 38 -5.66 -10.47 0.26
N CYS A 39 -4.34 -10.27 0.22
CA CYS A 39 -3.42 -11.25 -0.32
C CYS A 39 -2.88 -12.16 0.79
N VAL A 40 -3.21 -13.46 0.72
CA VAL A 40 -2.74 -14.48 1.69
C VAL A 40 -1.21 -14.58 1.82
N TYR A 41 -0.46 -14.06 0.84
CA TYR A 41 1.01 -14.04 0.81
C TYR A 41 1.62 -12.69 1.22
N THR A 42 0.81 -11.71 1.60
CA THR A 42 1.25 -10.40 2.10
C THR A 42 0.73 -10.23 3.52
N ASN A 43 1.57 -9.82 4.47
CA ASN A 43 1.18 -9.65 5.88
C ASN A 43 1.28 -8.19 6.32
N ASP A 44 0.90 -7.92 7.57
CA ASP A 44 0.81 -6.58 8.16
C ASP A 44 2.14 -6.06 8.74
N ARG A 45 3.23 -6.81 8.60
CA ARG A 45 4.58 -6.41 9.04
C ARG A 45 5.25 -5.54 7.98
N ILE A 46 4.88 -4.26 7.96
CA ILE A 46 5.26 -3.30 6.91
C ILE A 46 6.47 -2.47 7.35
N ILE A 47 7.52 -2.47 6.53
CA ILE A 47 8.66 -1.55 6.62
C ILE A 47 8.50 -0.51 5.50
N CYS A 48 8.56 0.76 5.85
CA CYS A 48 8.45 1.87 4.91
C CYS A 48 9.67 2.77 5.10
N GLU A 49 10.43 2.95 4.03
CA GLU A 49 11.62 3.82 3.97
C GLU A 49 11.23 5.11 3.24
N CYS A 50 11.65 6.26 3.75
CA CYS A 50 11.36 7.59 3.19
C CYS A 50 12.62 8.44 3.15
N VAL A 51 12.72 9.29 2.12
CA VAL A 51 13.86 10.20 1.88
C VAL A 51 13.42 11.63 2.16
#